data_AF-A0A6S5CA50-F1
#
_entry.id   AF-A0A6S5CA50-F1
#
_cell.length_a   1.000
_cell.length_b   1.000
_cell.length_c   1.000
_cell.angle_alpha   90.00
_cell.angle_beta   90.00
_cell.angle_gamma   90.00
#
_symmetry.space_group_name_H-M   'P 1'
#
loop_
_entity.id
_entity.type
_entity.pdbx_description
1 polymer ?
#
loop_
_entity_poly.entity_id
_entity_poly.type
_entity_poly.pdbx_seq_one_letter_code
_entity_poly.pdbx_strand_id
1 'polypeptide(L)'
;MNRTFWNKPHIRRWAIFALLPLLAATLPLLLEASYRAYLNLGTHFNKGEGLFICAIFYFIALRVRSRGFNIITAALFFYFIFSQLAHLGIYHSWLSPTEILLFFEEFSEVYRTGITMLPSLLLPLLIALLSLLPIVLLRHATMPKSDSRRLIAFFSLILIAPVIQSALAKSKSEDAPHLRYSALRSAIQTSSIFLGKTVPDQLSGQSNVDKYVKEAPSIQTGAEQSRVIILIMGESQNIDNMSAFGYKLDTTPYLREHSNEGVLKKTDHNHLSWKLADQSIQ
;
A
#
# COMPACT_ATOMS: atom_id res chain seq x y z
N MET A 1 -25.55 27.99 -33.70
CA MET A 1 -24.59 27.64 -32.62
C MET A 1 -23.84 28.90 -32.21
N ASN A 2 -24.24 29.53 -31.10
CA ASN A 2 -23.82 30.89 -30.72
C ASN A 2 -22.35 30.94 -30.25
N ARG A 3 -21.46 31.50 -31.10
CA ARG A 3 -20.04 31.77 -30.77
C ARG A 3 -19.84 32.88 -29.71
N THR A 4 -20.92 33.48 -29.21
CA THR A 4 -20.91 34.65 -28.31
C THR A 4 -20.77 34.31 -26.83
N PHE A 5 -20.95 33.05 -26.41
CA PHE A 5 -20.80 32.67 -25.00
C PHE A 5 -19.34 32.69 -24.52
N TRP A 6 -18.38 32.48 -25.43
CA TRP A 6 -16.94 32.36 -25.12
C TRP A 6 -16.19 33.70 -25.01
N ASN A 7 -16.80 34.81 -25.40
CA ASN A 7 -16.13 36.13 -25.45
C ASN A 7 -16.22 36.95 -24.15
N LYS A 8 -16.80 36.42 -23.06
CA LYS A 8 -16.70 37.07 -21.75
C LYS A 8 -15.34 36.72 -21.11
N PRO A 9 -14.45 37.70 -20.83
CA PRO A 9 -13.11 37.45 -20.30
C PRO A 9 -13.12 36.69 -18.97
N HIS A 10 -14.22 36.79 -18.22
CA HIS A 10 -14.44 36.01 -17.00
C HIS A 10 -14.63 34.51 -17.26
N ILE A 11 -15.44 34.12 -18.25
CA ILE A 11 -15.78 32.72 -18.55
C ILE A 11 -14.54 31.97 -19.05
N ARG A 12 -13.74 32.62 -19.92
CA ARG A 12 -12.47 32.07 -20.40
C ARG A 12 -11.46 31.85 -19.27
N ARG A 13 -11.39 32.76 -18.29
CA ARG A 13 -10.52 32.60 -17.10
C ARG A 13 -10.96 31.41 -16.24
N TRP A 14 -12.27 31.26 -16.01
CA TRP A 14 -12.83 30.12 -15.26
C TRP A 14 -12.63 28.78 -15.96
N ALA A 15 -12.79 28.73 -17.28
CA ALA A 15 -12.50 27.52 -18.06
C ALA A 15 -11.02 27.09 -17.94
N ILE A 16 -10.09 28.04 -18.02
CA ILE A 16 -8.65 27.75 -17.84
C ILE A 16 -8.37 27.27 -16.39
N PHE A 17 -9.04 27.83 -15.38
CA PHE A 17 -8.87 27.39 -13.98
C PHE A 17 -9.26 25.94 -13.73
N ALA A 18 -10.26 25.42 -14.45
CA ALA A 18 -10.71 24.04 -14.32
C ALA A 18 -9.91 23.08 -15.24
N LEU A 19 -9.61 23.51 -16.47
CA LEU A 19 -8.96 22.66 -17.47
C LEU A 19 -7.47 22.44 -17.19
N LEU A 20 -6.77 23.44 -16.66
CA LEU A 20 -5.32 23.34 -16.49
C LEU A 20 -4.91 22.28 -15.45
N PRO A 21 -5.55 22.16 -14.26
CA PRO A 21 -5.29 21.06 -13.34
C PRO A 21 -5.65 19.68 -13.90
N LEU A 22 -6.73 19.57 -14.71
CA LEU A 22 -7.11 18.32 -15.37
C LEU A 22 -6.07 17.89 -16.40
N LEU A 23 -5.54 18.83 -17.18
CA LEU A 23 -4.47 18.55 -18.14
C LEU A 23 -3.19 18.15 -17.41
N ALA A 24 -2.82 18.87 -16.35
CA ALA A 24 -1.69 18.53 -15.49
C ALA A 24 -1.82 17.11 -14.90
N ALA A 25 -3.04 16.70 -14.50
CA ALA A 25 -3.34 15.38 -13.93
C ALA A 25 -3.06 14.21 -14.89
N THR A 26 -2.92 14.45 -16.19
CA THR A 26 -2.59 13.40 -17.15
C THR A 26 -1.15 12.89 -16.99
N LEU A 27 -0.20 13.77 -16.60
CA LEU A 27 1.20 13.41 -16.45
C LEU A 27 1.43 12.28 -15.42
N PRO A 28 1.00 12.38 -14.14
CA PRO A 28 1.23 11.31 -13.17
C PRO A 28 0.55 10.00 -13.58
N LEU A 29 -0.61 10.05 -14.25
CA LEU A 29 -1.29 8.84 -14.72
C LEU A 29 -0.58 8.17 -15.89
N LEU A 30 -0.02 8.96 -16.80
CA LEU A 30 0.79 8.44 -17.89
C LEU A 30 2.05 7.78 -17.35
N LEU A 31 2.74 8.42 -16.39
CA LEU A 31 3.90 7.85 -15.73
C LEU A 31 3.56 6.55 -14.98
N GLU A 32 2.45 6.53 -14.24
CA GLU A 32 1.97 5.33 -13.55
C GLU A 32 1.62 4.21 -14.56
N ALA A 33 0.93 4.53 -15.66
CA ALA A 33 0.59 3.57 -16.69
C ALA A 33 1.84 2.99 -17.37
N SER A 34 2.83 3.83 -17.67
CA SER A 34 4.12 3.40 -18.21
C SER A 34 4.88 2.51 -17.23
N TYR A 35 4.85 2.84 -15.94
CA TYR A 35 5.51 2.04 -14.91
C TYR A 35 4.86 0.67 -14.74
N ARG A 36 3.53 0.61 -14.72
CA ARG A 36 2.79 -0.66 -14.71
C ARG A 36 3.12 -1.51 -15.94
N ALA A 37 3.15 -0.90 -17.12
CA ALA A 37 3.54 -1.59 -18.34
C ALA A 37 4.98 -2.14 -18.27
N TYR A 38 5.93 -1.37 -17.72
CA TYR A 38 7.30 -1.81 -17.47
C TYR A 38 7.37 -3.03 -16.53
N LEU A 39 6.53 -3.07 -15.50
CA LEU A 39 6.41 -4.20 -14.57
C LEU A 39 5.58 -5.37 -15.13
N ASN A 40 5.17 -5.33 -16.40
CA ASN A 40 4.22 -6.28 -17.00
C ASN A 40 2.90 -6.40 -16.21
N LEU A 41 2.52 -5.35 -15.49
CA LEU A 41 1.23 -5.21 -14.83
C LEU A 41 0.24 -4.57 -15.81
N GLY A 42 -0.99 -5.09 -15.83
CA GLY A 42 -2.04 -4.55 -16.71
C GLY A 42 -2.25 -3.05 -16.50
N THR A 43 -2.44 -2.30 -17.61
CA THR A 43 -2.67 -0.84 -17.59
C THR A 43 -4.16 -0.48 -17.45
N HIS A 44 -5.00 -1.47 -17.15
CA HIS A 44 -6.44 -1.36 -16.96
C HIS A 44 -6.77 -1.02 -15.49
N PHE A 45 -6.52 0.22 -15.11
CA PHE A 45 -6.94 0.80 -13.83
C PHE A 45 -7.87 1.99 -14.07
N ASN A 46 -8.58 2.45 -13.03
CA ASN A 46 -9.55 3.54 -13.12
C ASN A 46 -8.87 4.92 -13.32
N LYS A 47 -8.49 5.20 -14.57
CA LYS A 47 -7.82 6.46 -14.96
C LYS A 47 -8.69 7.69 -14.71
N GLY A 48 -10.00 7.60 -14.90
CA GLY A 48 -10.91 8.75 -14.76
C GLY A 48 -10.94 9.29 -13.33
N GLU A 49 -11.02 8.39 -12.36
CA GLU A 49 -10.97 8.78 -10.96
C GLU A 49 -9.58 9.23 -10.52
N GLY A 50 -8.53 8.51 -10.92
CA GLY A 50 -7.16 8.94 -10.65
C GLY A 50 -6.90 10.35 -11.19
N LEU A 51 -7.47 10.68 -12.36
CA LEU A 51 -7.36 12.00 -12.99
C LEU A 51 -8.04 13.06 -12.12
N PHE A 52 -9.23 12.77 -11.62
CA PHE A 52 -9.96 13.69 -10.74
C PHE A 52 -9.20 13.96 -9.44
N ILE A 53 -8.68 12.92 -8.79
CA ILE A 53 -7.92 13.07 -7.53
C ILE A 53 -6.66 13.89 -7.77
N CYS A 54 -5.85 13.56 -8.79
CA CYS A 54 -4.67 14.34 -9.16
C CYS A 54 -5.01 15.81 -9.48
N ALA A 55 -6.11 16.03 -10.21
CA ALA A 55 -6.56 17.37 -10.57
C ALA A 55 -6.94 18.22 -9.34
N ILE A 56 -7.49 17.62 -8.27
CA ILE A 56 -7.76 18.34 -7.02
C ILE A 56 -6.45 18.83 -6.40
N PHE A 57 -5.42 17.99 -6.30
CA PHE A 57 -4.11 18.41 -5.76
C PHE A 57 -3.51 19.56 -6.57
N TYR A 58 -3.55 19.47 -7.91
CA TYR A 58 -3.04 20.52 -8.78
C TYR A 58 -3.90 21.79 -8.76
N PHE A 59 -5.22 21.66 -8.58
CA PHE A 59 -6.11 22.80 -8.40
C PHE A 59 -5.77 23.55 -7.11
N ILE A 60 -5.50 22.84 -6.03
CA ILE A 60 -5.05 23.43 -4.77
C ILE A 60 -3.70 24.13 -4.94
N ALA A 61 -2.74 23.49 -5.62
CA ALA A 61 -1.45 24.08 -5.93
C ALA A 61 -1.54 25.41 -6.71
N LEU A 62 -2.50 25.47 -7.65
CA LEU A 62 -2.77 26.65 -8.45
C LEU A 62 -3.45 27.77 -7.65
N ARG A 63 -4.39 27.42 -6.77
CA ARG A 63 -5.31 28.39 -6.14
C ARG A 63 -4.85 28.90 -4.79
N VAL A 64 -4.18 28.09 -3.98
CA VAL A 64 -3.81 28.49 -2.62
C VAL A 64 -2.54 29.32 -2.64
N ARG A 65 -2.57 30.52 -2.04
CA ARG A 65 -1.41 31.42 -1.97
C ARG A 65 -0.39 31.00 -0.92
N SER A 66 -0.82 30.37 0.17
CA SER A 66 0.06 29.95 1.28
C SER A 66 1.19 29.03 0.80
N ARG A 67 2.45 29.44 1.04
CA ARG A 67 3.63 28.65 0.65
C ARG A 67 3.74 27.37 1.46
N GLY A 68 3.58 27.46 2.79
CA GLY A 68 3.67 26.31 3.69
C GLY A 68 2.64 25.23 3.35
N PHE A 69 1.40 25.63 3.09
CA PHE A 69 0.34 24.68 2.73
C PHE A 69 0.63 23.96 1.41
N ASN A 70 1.16 24.67 0.41
CA ASN A 70 1.57 24.05 -0.85
C ASN A 70 2.74 23.09 -0.68
N ILE A 71 3.71 23.40 0.19
CA ILE A 71 4.83 22.50 0.52
C ILE A 71 4.29 21.22 1.15
N ILE A 72 3.39 21.34 2.13
CA ILE A 72 2.75 20.18 2.77
C ILE A 72 1.96 19.35 1.75
N THR A 73 1.18 20.01 0.89
CA THR A 73 0.40 19.35 -0.17
C THR A 73 1.30 18.63 -1.16
N ALA A 74 2.43 19.23 -1.56
CA ALA A 74 3.42 18.62 -2.45
C ALA A 74 4.11 17.42 -1.78
N ALA A 75 4.50 17.55 -0.51
CA ALA A 75 5.11 16.47 0.26
C ALA A 75 4.16 15.28 0.43
N LEU A 76 2.88 15.54 0.75
CA LEU A 76 1.85 14.51 0.82
C LEU A 76 1.62 13.82 -0.53
N PHE A 77 1.51 14.60 -1.61
CA PHE A 77 1.34 14.06 -2.96
C PHE A 77 2.53 13.19 -3.37
N PHE A 78 3.75 13.65 -3.11
CA PHE A 78 4.98 12.90 -3.33
C PHE A 78 4.98 11.60 -2.53
N TYR A 79 4.73 11.67 -1.22
CA TYR A 79 4.72 10.51 -0.35
C TYR A 79 3.69 9.46 -0.82
N PHE A 80 2.48 9.90 -1.18
CA PHE A 80 1.43 9.02 -1.68
C PHE A 80 1.81 8.30 -2.97
N ILE A 81 2.36 9.01 -3.96
CA ILE A 81 2.78 8.36 -5.21
C ILE A 81 4.02 7.47 -4.96
N PHE A 82 5.02 7.99 -4.25
CA PHE A 82 6.27 7.27 -4.02
C PHE A 82 6.06 5.97 -3.25
N SER A 83 5.38 6.01 -2.10
CA SER A 83 5.15 4.82 -1.27
C SER A 83 4.43 3.71 -2.03
N GLN A 84 3.38 4.06 -2.77
CA GLN A 84 2.60 3.10 -3.54
C GLN A 84 3.37 2.53 -4.73
N LEU A 85 4.08 3.36 -5.49
CA LEU A 85 4.88 2.87 -6.63
C LEU A 85 6.11 2.07 -6.17
N ALA A 86 6.73 2.45 -5.05
CA ALA A 86 7.83 1.69 -4.46
C ALA A 86 7.36 0.29 -4.07
N HIS A 87 6.24 0.20 -3.37
CA HIS A 87 5.66 -1.08 -2.99
C HIS A 87 5.26 -1.91 -4.21
N LEU A 88 4.65 -1.28 -5.21
CA LEU A 88 4.28 -1.92 -6.47
C LEU A 88 5.51 -2.50 -7.21
N GLY A 89 6.63 -1.77 -7.21
CA GLY A 89 7.87 -2.21 -7.86
C GLY A 89 8.52 -3.41 -7.20
N ILE A 90 8.37 -3.55 -5.88
CA ILE A 90 8.99 -4.63 -5.12
C ILE A 90 8.06 -5.85 -5.06
N TYR A 91 6.79 -5.63 -4.70
CA TYR A 91 5.86 -6.69 -4.32
C TYR A 91 4.75 -6.93 -5.34
N HIS A 92 4.67 -6.13 -6.41
CA HIS A 92 3.62 -6.22 -7.44
C HIS A 92 2.19 -6.05 -6.90
N SER A 93 2.06 -5.49 -5.69
CA SER A 93 0.83 -5.19 -4.99
C SER A 93 0.86 -3.76 -4.44
N TRP A 94 -0.31 -3.21 -4.12
CA TRP A 94 -0.37 -1.93 -3.41
C TRP A 94 -0.01 -2.09 -1.94
N LEU A 95 0.56 -1.03 -1.37
CA LEU A 95 0.88 -0.99 0.06
C LEU A 95 -0.41 -1.06 0.87
N SER A 96 -0.50 -2.02 1.76
CA SER A 96 -1.60 -2.25 2.70
C SER A 96 -1.40 -1.49 4.01
N PRO A 97 -2.49 -1.23 4.76
CA PRO A 97 -2.43 -0.67 6.11
C PRO A 97 -1.59 -1.52 7.07
N THR A 98 -1.71 -2.85 7.00
CA THR A 98 -1.00 -3.78 7.87
C THR A 98 0.51 -3.75 7.64
N GLU A 99 0.96 -3.63 6.38
CA GLU A 99 2.40 -3.49 6.07
C GLU A 99 2.97 -2.19 6.63
N ILE A 100 2.19 -1.11 6.72
CA ILE A 100 2.62 0.12 7.39
C ILE A 100 2.80 -0.13 8.89
N LEU A 101 1.91 -0.90 9.52
CA LEU A 101 2.06 -1.26 10.93
C LEU A 101 3.33 -2.11 11.14
N LEU A 102 3.50 -3.18 10.34
CA LEU A 102 4.67 -4.07 10.40
C LEU A 102 5.98 -3.31 10.16
N PHE A 103 6.00 -2.30 9.29
CA PHE A 103 7.16 -1.44 9.12
C PHE A 103 7.64 -0.81 10.43
N PHE A 104 6.72 -0.41 11.32
CA PHE A 104 7.08 0.16 12.62
C PHE A 104 7.43 -0.92 13.66
N GLU A 105 6.78 -2.08 13.62
CA GLU A 105 7.06 -3.17 14.56
C GLU A 105 8.37 -3.90 14.26
N GLU A 106 8.70 -4.08 12.98
CA GLU A 106 9.83 -4.85 12.48
C GLU A 106 10.84 -3.97 11.72
N PHE A 107 10.98 -2.71 12.14
CA PHE A 107 11.80 -1.71 11.44
C PHE A 107 13.23 -2.19 11.15
N SER A 108 13.85 -2.94 12.07
CA SER A 108 15.21 -3.47 11.88
C SER A 108 15.31 -4.47 10.72
N GLU A 109 14.27 -5.29 10.52
CA GLU A 109 14.21 -6.25 9.43
C GLU A 109 13.95 -5.53 8.11
N VAL A 110 12.96 -4.65 8.09
CA VAL A 110 12.64 -3.85 6.90
C VAL A 110 13.82 -2.97 6.48
N TYR A 111 14.60 -2.44 7.42
CA TYR A 111 15.81 -1.68 7.11
C TYR A 111 16.89 -2.54 6.44
N ARG A 112 17.19 -3.72 6.99
CA ARG A 112 18.21 -4.63 6.45
C ARG A 112 17.85 -5.10 5.05
N THR A 113 16.60 -5.50 4.84
CA THR A 113 16.08 -5.91 3.53
C THR A 113 15.93 -4.70 2.59
N GLY A 114 15.53 -3.54 3.11
CA GLY A 114 15.32 -2.33 2.32
C GLY A 114 16.59 -1.80 1.66
N ILE A 115 17.75 -1.92 2.32
CA ILE A 115 19.04 -1.51 1.74
C ILE A 115 19.36 -2.30 0.47
N THR A 116 19.08 -3.61 0.44
CA THR A 116 19.38 -4.45 -0.73
C THR A 116 18.45 -4.12 -1.91
N MET A 117 17.29 -3.51 -1.64
CA MET A 117 16.29 -3.14 -2.64
C MET A 117 16.34 -1.67 -3.08
N LEU A 118 17.31 -0.88 -2.61
CA LEU A 118 17.47 0.54 -2.98
C LEU A 118 17.44 0.80 -4.50
N PRO A 119 18.13 -0.01 -5.35
CA PRO A 119 18.11 0.20 -6.79
C PRO A 119 16.69 0.14 -7.39
N SER A 120 15.83 -0.73 -6.86
CA SER A 120 14.44 -0.88 -7.30
C SER A 120 13.58 0.35 -6.97
N LEU A 121 14.02 1.20 -6.04
CA LEU A 121 13.32 2.43 -5.64
C LEU A 121 13.61 3.64 -6.55
N LEU A 122 14.65 3.57 -7.39
CA LEU A 122 15.08 4.69 -8.23
C LEU A 122 14.00 5.12 -9.24
N LEU A 123 13.34 4.15 -9.89
CA LEU A 123 12.31 4.46 -10.88
C LEU A 123 11.03 5.01 -10.24
N PRO A 124 10.48 4.41 -9.16
CA PRO A 124 9.42 5.03 -8.34
C PRO A 124 9.74 6.46 -7.87
N LEU A 125 10.98 6.68 -7.40
CA LEU A 125 11.44 7.99 -6.95
C LEU A 125 11.41 9.01 -8.10
N LEU A 126 11.96 8.65 -9.26
CA LEU A 126 11.95 9.49 -10.45
C LEU A 126 10.52 9.84 -10.89
N ILE A 127 9.62 8.86 -10.93
CA ILE A 127 8.21 9.08 -11.28
C ILE A 127 7.53 10.03 -10.30
N ALA A 128 7.73 9.83 -8.99
CA ALA A 128 7.16 10.70 -7.97
C ALA A 128 7.69 12.14 -8.08
N LEU A 129 8.99 12.33 -8.35
CA LEU A 129 9.60 13.64 -8.58
C LEU A 129 9.06 14.31 -9.85
N LEU A 130 8.96 13.60 -10.96
CA LEU A 130 8.37 14.11 -12.21
C LEU A 130 6.91 14.50 -12.02
N SER A 131 6.17 13.76 -11.20
CA SER A 131 4.77 14.04 -10.87
C SER A 131 4.58 15.33 -10.07
N LEU A 132 5.64 15.89 -9.47
CA LEU A 132 5.60 17.20 -8.79
C LEU A 132 5.78 18.39 -9.74
N LEU A 133 6.31 18.18 -10.95
CA LEU A 133 6.57 19.28 -11.90
C LEU A 133 5.33 20.17 -12.11
N PRO A 134 4.10 19.65 -12.27
CA PRO A 134 2.94 20.50 -12.42
C PRO A 134 2.67 21.37 -11.19
N ILE A 135 2.88 20.89 -9.97
CA ILE A 135 2.70 21.69 -8.74
C ILE A 135 3.66 22.89 -8.76
N VAL A 136 4.92 22.65 -9.11
CA VAL A 136 5.95 23.70 -9.17
C VAL A 136 5.60 24.72 -10.26
N LEU A 137 5.29 24.26 -11.48
CA LEU A 137 4.97 25.12 -12.61
C LEU A 137 3.70 25.95 -12.38
N LEU A 138 2.63 25.32 -11.90
CA LEU A 138 1.35 25.99 -11.62
C LEU A 138 1.47 27.03 -10.50
N ARG A 139 2.38 26.84 -9.55
CA ARG A 139 2.67 27.83 -8.53
C ARG A 139 3.27 29.11 -9.13
N HIS A 140 4.03 29.03 -10.22
CA HIS A 140 4.58 30.20 -10.88
C HIS A 140 3.63 30.86 -11.89
N ALA A 141 2.47 30.24 -12.16
CA ALA A 141 1.46 30.83 -13.02
C ALA A 141 0.96 32.18 -12.46
N THR A 142 0.80 33.17 -13.34
CA THR A 142 0.31 34.54 -13.04
C THR A 142 -1.19 34.60 -12.75
N MET A 143 -1.74 33.53 -12.20
CA MET A 143 -3.15 33.39 -11.89
C MET A 143 -3.49 34.00 -10.52
N PRO A 144 -4.69 34.57 -10.35
CA PRO A 144 -5.09 35.17 -9.09
C PRO A 144 -5.17 34.09 -8.01
N LYS A 145 -4.31 34.18 -6.99
CA LYS A 145 -4.32 33.22 -5.87
C LYS A 145 -5.25 33.68 -4.77
N SER A 146 -5.74 32.72 -4.00
CA SER A 146 -6.65 32.95 -2.87
C SER A 146 -5.96 32.55 -1.57
N ASP A 147 -6.12 33.40 -0.54
CA ASP A 147 -5.85 33.05 0.86
C ASP A 147 -7.10 32.43 1.54
N SER A 148 -8.04 31.90 0.76
CA SER A 148 -9.30 31.37 1.29
C SER A 148 -9.03 30.19 2.23
N ARG A 149 -9.13 30.47 3.54
CA ARG A 149 -9.14 29.46 4.60
C ARG A 149 -10.22 28.40 4.35
N ARG A 150 -11.32 28.76 3.67
CA ARG A 150 -12.39 27.83 3.30
C ARG A 150 -11.93 26.78 2.29
N LEU A 151 -11.11 27.17 1.31
CA LEU A 151 -10.58 26.23 0.31
C LEU A 151 -9.60 25.24 0.95
N ILE A 152 -8.73 25.73 1.83
CA ILE A 152 -7.82 24.90 2.63
C ILE A 152 -8.62 23.92 3.48
N ALA A 153 -9.59 24.41 4.26
CA ALA A 153 -10.44 23.57 5.10
C ALA A 153 -11.21 22.53 4.29
N PHE A 154 -11.75 22.90 3.13
CA PHE A 154 -12.47 21.98 2.25
C PHE A 154 -11.55 20.86 1.71
N PHE A 155 -10.34 21.20 1.26
CA PHE A 155 -9.38 20.18 0.81
C PHE A 155 -8.93 19.27 1.96
N SER A 156 -8.64 19.84 3.13
CA SER A 156 -8.32 19.05 4.33
C SER A 156 -9.47 18.11 4.70
N LEU A 157 -10.72 18.58 4.62
CA LEU A 157 -11.90 17.76 4.88
C LEU A 157 -12.01 16.60 3.87
N ILE A 158 -11.72 16.83 2.59
CA ILE A 158 -11.69 15.75 1.57
C ILE A 158 -10.67 14.67 1.93
N LEU A 159 -9.51 15.03 2.48
CA LEU A 159 -8.48 14.07 2.87
C LEU A 159 -8.80 13.37 4.20
N ILE A 160 -9.48 14.04 5.13
CA ILE A 160 -9.83 13.49 6.45
C ILE A 160 -11.11 12.65 6.40
N ALA A 161 -12.07 12.97 5.52
CA ALA A 161 -13.35 12.26 5.46
C ALA A 161 -13.21 10.73 5.27
N PRO A 162 -12.31 10.20 4.43
CA PRO A 162 -12.13 8.77 4.30
C PRO A 162 -11.53 8.12 5.56
N VAL A 163 -10.74 8.86 6.36
CA VAL A 163 -10.23 8.42 7.68
C VAL A 163 -11.39 8.23 8.65
N ILE A 164 -12.27 9.23 8.75
CA ILE A 164 -13.48 9.16 9.60
C ILE A 164 -14.38 8.01 9.14
N GLN A 165 -14.59 7.86 7.83
CA GLN A 165 -15.37 6.74 7.30
C GLN A 165 -14.76 5.40 7.65
N SER A 166 -13.42 5.28 7.68
CA SER A 166 -12.76 4.04 8.07
C SER A 166 -12.91 3.75 9.56
N ALA A 167 -12.81 4.77 10.41
CA ALA A 167 -13.01 4.63 11.86
C ALA A 167 -14.44 4.19 12.22
N LEU A 168 -15.44 4.59 11.45
CA LEU A 168 -16.83 4.20 11.66
C LEU A 168 -17.21 2.87 10.98
N ALA A 169 -16.36 2.35 10.09
CA ALA A 169 -16.67 1.16 9.32
C ALA A 169 -16.42 -0.11 10.12
N LYS A 170 -17.47 -0.92 10.33
CA LYS A 170 -17.36 -2.22 11.01
C LYS A 170 -16.59 -3.29 10.21
N SER A 171 -16.50 -3.15 8.88
CA SER A 171 -16.13 -4.28 8.00
C SER A 171 -15.16 -3.95 6.86
N LYS A 172 -14.44 -2.82 6.87
CA LYS A 172 -13.36 -2.64 5.88
C LYS A 172 -12.23 -3.61 6.23
N SER A 173 -11.88 -4.48 5.28
CA SER A 173 -10.71 -5.33 5.42
C SER A 173 -9.45 -4.46 5.40
N GLU A 174 -8.45 -4.91 6.16
CA GLU A 174 -7.13 -4.27 6.24
C GLU A 174 -6.23 -4.72 5.07
N ASP A 175 -6.83 -5.33 4.05
CA ASP A 175 -6.15 -5.82 2.88
C ASP A 175 -5.59 -4.67 2.03
N ALA A 176 -4.60 -5.02 1.21
CA ALA A 176 -4.09 -4.13 0.17
C ALA A 176 -5.23 -3.61 -0.72
N PRO A 177 -5.18 -2.33 -1.14
CA PRO A 177 -6.10 -1.80 -2.13
C PRO A 177 -6.08 -2.62 -3.42
N HIS A 178 -7.19 -2.62 -4.17
CA HIS A 178 -7.23 -3.30 -5.46
C HIS A 178 -6.27 -2.66 -6.48
N LEU A 179 -5.56 -3.50 -7.25
CA LEU A 179 -4.69 -3.05 -8.35
C LEU A 179 -5.41 -2.20 -9.42
N ARG A 180 -6.74 -2.25 -9.48
CA ARG A 180 -7.57 -1.40 -10.35
C ARG A 180 -7.60 0.07 -9.93
N TYR A 181 -7.16 0.42 -8.73
CA TYR A 181 -7.06 1.80 -8.27
C TYR A 181 -5.74 2.43 -8.71
N SER A 182 -5.73 3.75 -8.91
CA SER A 182 -4.50 4.50 -9.16
C SER A 182 -3.65 4.58 -7.90
N ALA A 183 -2.35 4.83 -8.03
CA ALA A 183 -1.43 4.95 -6.90
C ALA A 183 -1.93 5.97 -5.87
N LEU A 184 -2.39 7.14 -6.33
CA LEU A 184 -2.90 8.19 -5.44
C LEU A 184 -4.20 7.80 -4.73
N ARG A 185 -5.12 7.09 -5.41
CA ARG A 185 -6.34 6.56 -4.77
C ARG A 185 -5.98 5.52 -3.71
N SER A 186 -5.09 4.58 -4.06
CA SER A 186 -4.62 3.53 -3.17
C SER A 186 -3.96 4.13 -1.94
N ALA A 187 -3.10 5.15 -2.09
CA ALA A 187 -2.46 5.83 -0.98
C ALA A 187 -3.49 6.47 -0.02
N ILE A 188 -4.48 7.21 -0.55
CA ILE A 188 -5.53 7.81 0.28
C ILE A 188 -6.30 6.72 1.02
N GLN A 189 -6.67 5.62 0.36
CA GLN A 189 -7.37 4.51 0.99
C GLN A 189 -6.53 3.84 2.09
N THR A 190 -5.29 3.48 1.78
CA THR A 190 -4.35 2.84 2.72
C THR A 190 -4.12 3.71 3.94
N SER A 191 -3.75 4.99 3.75
CA SER A 191 -3.54 5.91 4.87
C SER A 191 -4.81 6.13 5.70
N SER A 192 -5.99 6.11 5.06
CA SER A 192 -7.26 6.29 5.76
C SER A 192 -7.64 5.09 6.60
N ILE A 193 -7.40 3.87 6.12
CA ILE A 193 -7.65 2.66 6.90
C ILE A 193 -6.62 2.55 8.03
N PHE A 194 -5.35 2.82 7.74
CA PHE A 194 -4.29 2.81 8.74
C PHE A 194 -4.58 3.76 9.91
N LEU A 195 -4.86 5.03 9.61
CA LEU A 195 -5.12 6.04 10.65
C LEU A 195 -6.50 5.87 11.32
N GLY A 196 -7.52 5.47 10.55
CA GLY A 196 -8.89 5.41 11.03
C GLY A 196 -9.20 4.13 11.80
N LYS A 197 -8.50 3.03 11.52
CA LYS A 197 -8.84 1.71 12.05
C LYS A 197 -7.62 0.97 12.61
N THR A 198 -6.60 0.69 11.79
CA THR A 198 -5.46 -0.15 12.19
C THR A 198 -4.73 0.40 13.43
N VAL A 199 -4.41 1.69 13.47
CA VAL A 199 -3.74 2.32 14.62
C VAL A 199 -4.65 2.33 15.87
N PRO A 200 -5.91 2.80 15.81
CA PRO A 200 -6.83 2.71 16.95
C PRO A 200 -7.02 1.28 17.49
N ASP A 201 -7.14 0.28 16.62
CA ASP A 201 -7.34 -1.12 17.01
C ASP A 201 -6.08 -1.67 17.72
N GLN A 202 -4.89 -1.32 17.23
CA GLN A 202 -3.63 -1.68 17.88
C GLN A 202 -3.46 -1.00 19.25
N LEU A 203 -3.83 0.29 19.37
CA LEU A 203 -3.74 1.04 20.63
C LEU A 203 -4.76 0.58 21.67
N SER A 204 -5.93 0.10 21.24
CA SER A 204 -6.99 -0.39 22.11
C SER A 204 -6.81 -1.85 22.55
N GLY A 205 -5.74 -2.52 22.08
CA GLY A 205 -5.45 -3.92 22.40
C GLY A 205 -6.46 -4.90 21.80
N GLN A 206 -7.19 -4.49 20.77
CA GLN A 206 -8.15 -5.34 20.04
C GLN A 206 -7.49 -6.13 18.90
N SER A 207 -6.16 -6.01 18.72
CA SER A 207 -5.44 -6.88 17.81
C SER A 207 -5.44 -8.31 18.37
N ASN A 208 -6.33 -9.14 17.84
CA ASN A 208 -6.52 -10.55 18.19
C ASN A 208 -5.32 -11.46 17.83
N VAL A 209 -4.12 -10.91 17.66
CA VAL A 209 -2.92 -11.67 17.32
C VAL A 209 -1.95 -11.58 18.51
N ASP A 210 -1.91 -12.64 19.31
CA ASP A 210 -0.89 -12.79 20.35
C ASP A 210 0.49 -12.64 19.70
N LYS A 211 1.26 -11.65 20.16
CA LYS A 211 2.64 -11.47 19.69
C LYS A 211 3.47 -12.66 20.15
N TYR A 212 3.77 -13.57 19.22
CA TYR A 212 4.65 -14.69 19.48
C TYR A 212 6.10 -14.20 19.53
N VAL A 213 6.53 -13.75 20.72
CA VAL A 213 7.92 -13.37 20.97
C VAL A 213 8.66 -14.62 21.45
N LYS A 214 9.32 -15.32 20.52
CA LYS A 214 10.40 -16.24 20.89
C LYS A 214 11.74 -15.62 20.54
N GLU A 215 12.69 -15.72 21.47
CA GLU A 215 14.07 -15.38 21.19
C GLU A 215 14.60 -16.22 20.03
N ALA A 216 15.37 -15.59 19.14
CA ALA A 216 16.03 -16.30 18.07
C ALA A 216 16.95 -17.39 18.69
N PRO A 217 16.93 -18.63 18.17
CA PRO A 217 17.75 -19.69 18.71
C PRO A 217 19.23 -19.31 18.64
N SER A 218 19.98 -19.60 19.70
CA SER A 218 21.42 -19.34 19.75
C SER A 218 22.15 -20.09 18.63
N ILE A 219 22.95 -19.38 17.84
CA ILE A 219 23.82 -20.01 16.83
C ILE A 219 24.82 -20.88 17.58
N GLN A 220 24.68 -22.20 17.46
CA GLN A 220 25.67 -23.15 18.00
C GLN A 220 26.88 -23.19 17.06
N THR A 221 27.90 -22.40 17.36
CA THR A 221 29.21 -22.48 16.70
C THR A 221 29.85 -23.83 17.05
N GLY A 222 29.92 -24.75 16.09
CA GLY A 222 30.52 -26.09 16.30
C GLY A 222 29.72 -27.28 15.74
N ALA A 223 28.54 -27.06 15.15
CA ALA A 223 27.88 -28.12 14.40
C ALA A 223 28.67 -28.40 13.11
N GLU A 224 29.43 -29.51 13.08
CA GLU A 224 30.26 -29.92 11.93
C GLU A 224 29.48 -30.21 10.63
N GLN A 225 28.15 -30.07 10.62
CA GLN A 225 27.33 -30.29 9.44
C GLN A 225 26.29 -29.18 9.28
N SER A 226 26.49 -28.35 8.25
CA SER A 226 25.45 -27.48 7.71
C SER A 226 24.25 -28.35 7.29
N ARG A 227 23.14 -28.26 8.02
CA ARG A 227 21.89 -28.94 7.65
C ARG A 227 21.10 -28.06 6.70
N VAL A 228 20.76 -28.57 5.53
CA VAL A 228 19.84 -27.89 4.60
C VAL A 228 18.42 -28.14 5.09
N ILE A 229 17.68 -27.07 5.39
CA ILE A 229 16.25 -27.13 5.75
C ILE A 229 15.45 -26.73 4.52
N ILE A 230 14.58 -27.61 4.04
CA ILE A 230 13.65 -27.33 2.95
C ILE A 230 12.25 -27.18 3.57
N LEU A 231 11.68 -25.98 3.46
CA LEU A 231 10.31 -25.69 3.90
C LEU A 231 9.38 -25.65 2.69
N ILE A 232 8.36 -26.51 2.69
CA ILE A 232 7.32 -26.56 1.66
C ILE A 232 5.99 -26.19 2.33
N MET A 233 5.33 -25.15 1.83
CA MET A 233 4.01 -24.71 2.30
C MET A 233 3.03 -24.68 1.14
N GLY A 234 1.86 -25.29 1.32
CA GLY A 234 0.77 -25.27 0.34
C GLY A 234 -0.22 -24.16 0.67
N GLU A 235 -0.56 -23.33 -0.31
CA GLU A 235 -1.64 -22.35 -0.17
C GLU A 235 -2.99 -23.08 -0.11
N SER A 236 -3.81 -22.75 0.90
CA SER A 236 -5.16 -23.32 1.06
C SER A 236 -5.22 -24.85 1.18
N GLN A 237 -4.10 -25.48 1.56
CA GLN A 237 -4.04 -26.93 1.73
C GLN A 237 -4.73 -27.32 3.05
N ASN A 238 -5.88 -27.98 2.96
CA ASN A 238 -6.57 -28.52 4.12
C ASN A 238 -6.12 -29.97 4.40
N ILE A 239 -5.73 -30.25 5.64
CA ILE A 239 -5.34 -31.57 6.12
C ILE A 239 -6.43 -32.63 5.90
N ASP A 240 -7.71 -32.24 6.00
CA ASP A 240 -8.84 -33.14 5.81
C ASP A 240 -9.00 -33.58 4.35
N ASN A 241 -8.38 -32.86 3.41
CA ASN A 241 -8.39 -33.17 1.97
C ASN A 241 -7.07 -33.84 1.51
N MET A 242 -6.21 -34.30 2.42
CA MET A 242 -4.93 -34.93 2.10
C MET A 242 -4.99 -36.45 2.29
N SER A 243 -4.69 -37.23 1.25
CA SER A 243 -4.66 -38.71 1.34
C SER A 243 -3.64 -39.22 2.37
N ALA A 244 -2.53 -38.48 2.56
CA ALA A 244 -1.53 -38.79 3.60
C ALA A 244 -2.10 -38.76 5.03
N PHE A 245 -3.25 -38.11 5.25
CA PHE A 245 -3.96 -38.07 6.53
C PHE A 245 -5.30 -38.83 6.50
N GLY A 246 -5.52 -39.69 5.50
CA GLY A 246 -6.69 -40.57 5.43
C GLY A 246 -7.85 -40.07 4.56
N TYR A 247 -7.64 -39.05 3.72
CA TYR A 247 -8.66 -38.63 2.75
C TYR A 247 -8.94 -39.73 1.71
N LYS A 248 -10.20 -39.83 1.26
CA LYS A 248 -10.68 -40.93 0.39
C LYS A 248 -10.08 -40.91 -1.01
N LEU A 249 -9.77 -39.73 -1.54
CA LEU A 249 -9.16 -39.56 -2.85
C LEU A 249 -7.65 -39.41 -2.72
N ASP A 250 -6.90 -39.94 -3.69
CA ASP A 250 -5.44 -39.86 -3.73
C ASP A 250 -4.96 -38.46 -4.14
N THR A 251 -4.97 -37.53 -3.19
CA THR A 251 -4.61 -36.11 -3.42
C THR A 251 -3.16 -35.80 -3.06
N THR A 252 -2.52 -36.62 -2.24
CA THR A 252 -1.12 -36.45 -1.80
C THR A 252 -0.35 -37.78 -1.82
N PRO A 253 -0.18 -38.42 -2.99
CA PRO A 253 0.43 -39.74 -3.11
C PRO A 253 1.88 -39.75 -2.59
N TYR A 254 2.67 -38.74 -2.98
CA TYR A 254 4.08 -38.64 -2.59
C TYR A 254 4.29 -38.56 -1.08
N LEU A 255 3.53 -37.72 -0.39
CA LEU A 255 3.62 -37.57 1.08
C LEU A 255 3.20 -38.83 1.82
N ARG A 256 2.28 -39.60 1.26
CA ARG A 256 1.83 -40.87 1.85
C ARG A 256 2.88 -41.96 1.69
N GLU A 257 3.49 -42.06 0.52
CA GLU A 257 4.58 -43.02 0.24
C GLU A 257 5.79 -42.80 1.15
N HIS A 258 6.16 -41.53 1.39
CA HIS A 258 7.32 -41.16 2.21
C HIS A 258 6.95 -40.85 3.67
N SER A 259 5.75 -41.23 4.11
CA SER A 259 5.25 -40.95 5.47
C SER A 259 6.10 -41.58 6.57
N ASN A 260 6.73 -42.72 6.27
CA ASN A 260 7.58 -43.45 7.21
C ASN A 260 9.01 -42.90 7.30
N GLU A 261 9.41 -41.99 6.40
CA GLU A 261 10.76 -41.40 6.37
C GLU A 261 10.88 -40.18 7.31
N GLY A 262 9.75 -39.73 7.88
CA GLY A 262 9.70 -38.57 8.75
C GLY A 262 8.51 -38.62 9.71
N VAL A 263 8.15 -37.46 10.25
CA VAL A 263 7.02 -37.32 11.17
C VAL A 263 5.89 -36.56 10.47
N LEU A 264 4.77 -37.25 10.23
CA LEU A 264 3.52 -36.61 9.84
C LEU A 264 2.68 -36.30 11.08
N LYS A 265 2.39 -35.02 11.31
CA LYS A 265 1.61 -34.57 12.48
C LYS A 265 0.37 -33.79 12.05
N LYS A 266 -0.81 -34.29 12.43
CA LYS A 266 -2.04 -33.51 12.44
C LYS A 266 -2.08 -32.71 13.74
N THR A 267 -2.26 -31.39 13.63
CA THR A 267 -2.38 -30.53 14.80
C THR A 267 -3.84 -30.16 14.96
N ASP A 268 -4.53 -30.81 15.90
CA ASP A 268 -5.93 -30.50 16.19
C ASP A 268 -6.01 -29.17 16.95
N HIS A 269 -6.88 -28.27 16.53
CA HIS A 269 -7.08 -26.97 17.16
C HIS A 269 -7.70 -27.04 18.58
N ASN A 270 -8.04 -28.23 19.08
CA ASN A 270 -8.74 -28.40 20.36
C ASN A 270 -7.84 -28.58 21.60
N HIS A 271 -6.51 -28.60 21.47
CA HIS A 271 -5.63 -28.73 22.64
C HIS A 271 -4.34 -27.90 22.51
N LEU A 272 -4.44 -26.58 22.69
CA LEU A 272 -3.31 -25.73 23.08
C LEU A 272 -3.06 -25.88 24.60
N SER A 273 -2.70 -27.08 25.05
CA SER A 273 -2.06 -27.28 26.35
C SER A 273 -0.63 -27.72 26.09
N TRP A 274 0.28 -26.74 26.04
CA TRP A 274 1.72 -26.97 25.91
C TRP A 274 2.25 -27.67 27.17
N LYS A 275 2.22 -29.01 27.20
CA LYS A 275 3.11 -29.79 28.05
C LYS A 275 4.42 -29.98 27.30
N LEU A 276 5.44 -29.27 27.75
CA LEU A 276 6.84 -29.50 27.41
C LEU A 276 7.15 -30.98 27.65
N ALA A 277 7.34 -31.74 26.57
CA ALA A 277 8.03 -33.01 26.65
C ALA A 277 9.52 -32.70 26.73
N ASP A 278 9.97 -32.53 27.97
CA ASP A 278 11.37 -32.74 28.34
C ASP A 278 11.66 -34.22 28.09
N GLN A 279 12.24 -34.53 26.93
CA GLN A 279 12.93 -35.79 26.72
C GLN A 279 14.32 -35.46 26.21
N SER A 280 15.22 -35.40 27.19
CA SER A 280 16.63 -35.70 27.09
C SER A 280 16.90 -36.73 25.99
N ILE A 281 17.62 -36.29 24.97
CA ILE A 281 18.37 -37.19 24.08
C ILE A 281 19.51 -37.76 24.94
N GLN A 282 19.42 -39.06 25.24
CA GLN A 282 20.57 -39.93 25.48
C GLN A 282 20.82 -40.72 24.21
#